data_AF-A0A6J3HB87-F1
#
_entry.id   AF-A0A6J3HB87-F1
#
_cell.length_a   1.000
_cell.length_b   1.000
_cell.length_c   1.000
_cell.angle_alpha   90.00
_cell.angle_beta   90.00
_cell.angle_gamma   90.00
#
_symmetry.space_group_name_H-M   'P 1'
#
loop_
_entity.id
_entity.type
_entity.pdbx_description
1 polymer ?
#
loop_
_entity_poly.entity_id
_entity_poly.type
_entity_poly.pdbx_seq_one_letter_code
_entity_poly.pdbx_strand_id
1 'polypeptide(L)'
;MAVLVPTVPTHWKKLAPACWGPGQSPINTDLHRVRWISTLGPFIFRGDDSAPLGPWTPENDSHTGLLQMDTDPQNHLEIQGPGLLLPAYFTLLLHFHCGGLSAWRPWLLTEILKGKDPACSHPGGMGVLAVPLEADPALIPTQGPKA
;
A
#
# COMPACT_ATOMS: atom_id res chain seq x y z
N MET A 1 8.36 -14.04 34.54
CA MET A 1 8.73 -14.24 33.12
C MET A 1 7.51 -13.93 32.28
N ALA A 2 7.52 -12.84 31.50
CA ALA A 2 6.46 -12.56 30.53
C ALA A 2 6.77 -13.33 29.25
N VAL A 3 5.88 -14.26 28.87
CA VAL A 3 5.96 -14.91 27.57
C VAL A 3 5.55 -13.85 26.53
N LEU A 4 6.50 -13.38 25.71
CA LEU A 4 6.17 -12.70 24.47
C LEU A 4 5.48 -13.73 23.57
N VAL A 5 4.14 -13.70 23.54
CA VAL A 5 3.40 -14.38 22.50
C VAL A 5 3.64 -13.57 21.23
N PRO A 6 4.28 -14.12 20.17
CA PRO A 6 4.28 -13.45 18.89
C PRO A 6 2.83 -13.26 18.48
N THR A 7 2.41 -12.00 18.31
CA THR A 7 1.05 -11.63 17.94
C THR A 7 0.82 -12.02 16.48
N VAL A 8 0.64 -13.31 16.23
CA VAL A 8 0.24 -13.80 14.89
C VAL A 8 -1.13 -13.20 14.52
N PRO A 9 -1.39 -12.92 13.23
CA PRO A 9 -2.61 -12.22 12.80
C PRO A 9 -3.92 -12.82 13.34
N THR A 10 -3.97 -14.14 13.52
CA THR A 10 -5.14 -14.85 14.08
C THR A 10 -5.51 -14.42 15.51
N HIS A 11 -4.59 -13.78 16.25
CA HIS A 11 -4.81 -13.28 17.60
C HIS A 11 -5.06 -11.78 17.69
N TRP A 12 -4.89 -11.01 16.61
CA TRP A 12 -4.98 -9.55 16.64
C TRP A 12 -6.32 -9.04 17.17
N LYS A 13 -7.42 -9.77 16.93
CA LYS A 13 -8.74 -9.42 17.46
C LYS A 13 -8.80 -9.25 18.99
N LYS A 14 -7.88 -9.88 19.73
CA LYS A 14 -7.80 -9.76 21.20
C LYS A 14 -7.29 -8.39 21.64
N LEU A 15 -6.50 -7.72 20.78
CA LEU A 15 -5.88 -6.42 21.05
C LEU A 15 -6.58 -5.30 20.28
N ALA A 16 -6.96 -5.56 19.03
CA ALA A 16 -7.67 -4.67 18.13
C ALA A 16 -8.89 -5.40 17.57
N PRO A 17 -10.08 -5.27 18.19
CA PRO A 17 -11.29 -5.98 17.75
C PRO A 17 -11.67 -5.74 16.28
N ALA A 18 -11.32 -4.56 15.75
CA ALA A 18 -11.53 -4.21 14.35
C ALA A 18 -10.75 -5.08 13.36
N CYS A 19 -9.75 -5.85 13.80
CA CYS A 19 -9.05 -6.84 12.96
C CYS A 19 -9.89 -8.11 12.69
N TRP A 20 -11.13 -8.18 13.19
CA TRP A 20 -12.07 -9.26 12.94
C TRP A 20 -13.37 -8.69 12.35
N GLY A 21 -13.78 -9.18 11.18
CA GLY A 21 -15.04 -8.78 10.57
C GLY A 21 -15.06 -8.99 9.05
N PRO A 22 -16.20 -8.68 8.40
CA PRO A 22 -16.36 -8.90 6.96
C PRO A 22 -15.64 -7.88 6.07
N GLY A 23 -15.17 -6.75 6.62
CA GLY A 23 -14.51 -5.66 5.88
C GLY A 23 -12.98 -5.65 6.01
N GLN A 24 -12.34 -6.81 6.14
CA GLN A 24 -10.89 -6.91 6.27
C GLN A 24 -10.19 -6.98 4.90
N SER A 25 -8.97 -6.47 4.85
CA SER A 25 -8.02 -6.62 3.75
C SER A 25 -6.78 -7.41 4.23
N PRO A 26 -6.01 -8.06 3.33
CA PRO A 26 -6.22 -8.18 1.89
C PRO A 26 -7.31 -9.19 1.51
N ILE A 27 -7.81 -9.09 0.29
CA ILE A 27 -8.73 -10.07 -0.32
C ILE A 27 -8.15 -10.60 -1.65
N ASN A 28 -8.66 -11.75 -2.11
CA ASN A 28 -8.36 -12.23 -3.46
C ASN A 28 -9.33 -11.59 -4.46
N THR A 29 -8.81 -10.91 -5.48
CA THR A 29 -9.61 -10.32 -6.55
C THR A 29 -9.71 -11.30 -7.72
N ASP A 30 -10.89 -11.90 -7.89
CA ASP A 30 -11.21 -12.75 -9.04
C ASP A 30 -11.84 -11.90 -10.15
N LEU A 31 -11.10 -11.71 -11.25
CA LEU A 31 -11.53 -10.89 -12.40
C LEU A 31 -12.81 -11.41 -13.07
N HIS A 32 -13.21 -12.67 -12.85
CA HIS A 32 -14.49 -13.18 -13.35
C HIS A 32 -15.67 -12.79 -12.45
N ARG A 33 -15.41 -12.30 -11.24
CA ARG A 33 -16.41 -11.92 -10.24
C ARG A 33 -16.43 -10.43 -9.94
N VAL A 34 -15.56 -9.63 -10.56
CA VAL A 34 -15.58 -8.17 -10.43
C VAL A 34 -16.76 -7.58 -11.21
N ARG A 35 -17.31 -6.49 -10.69
CA ARG A 35 -18.26 -5.66 -11.43
C ARG A 35 -17.49 -4.62 -12.22
N TRP A 36 -17.52 -4.74 -13.54
CA TRP A 36 -16.98 -3.72 -14.43
C TRP A 36 -17.92 -2.51 -14.47
N ILE A 37 -17.37 -1.33 -14.17
CA ILE A 37 -18.10 -0.07 -14.21
C ILE A 37 -17.43 0.79 -15.29
N SER A 38 -18.00 0.76 -16.50
CA SER A 38 -17.46 1.47 -17.68
C SER A 38 -17.55 2.99 -17.59
N THR A 39 -18.30 3.53 -16.63
CA THR A 39 -18.42 4.96 -16.39
C THR A 39 -17.31 5.52 -15.49
N LEU A 40 -16.44 4.66 -14.96
CA LEU A 40 -15.25 5.11 -14.24
C LEU A 40 -14.28 5.70 -15.28
N GLY A 41 -13.92 6.98 -15.13
CA GLY A 41 -12.86 7.63 -15.91
C GLY A 41 -11.44 7.11 -15.61
N PRO A 42 -10.39 7.81 -16.06
CA PRO A 42 -9.02 7.46 -15.70
C PRO A 42 -8.67 7.95 -14.28
N PHE A 43 -7.66 7.32 -13.67
CA PHE A 43 -6.91 7.96 -12.58
C PHE A 43 -6.08 9.11 -13.13
N ILE A 44 -5.92 10.16 -12.33
CA ILE A 44 -5.09 11.32 -12.63
C ILE A 44 -4.06 11.42 -11.50
N PHE A 45 -2.80 11.29 -11.86
CA PHE A 45 -1.65 11.46 -10.98
C PHE A 45 -1.06 12.86 -11.24
N ARG A 46 -0.64 13.54 -10.17
CA ARG A 46 0.08 14.82 -10.27
C ARG A 46 1.29 14.78 -9.35
N GLY A 47 2.45 15.18 -9.88
CA GLY A 47 3.73 15.14 -9.17
C GLY A 47 4.39 13.75 -9.19
N ASP A 48 3.87 12.78 -9.95
CA ASP A 48 4.47 11.46 -10.17
C ASP A 48 5.62 11.47 -11.18
N ASP A 49 5.74 12.54 -11.97
CA ASP A 49 6.79 12.76 -12.95
C ASP A 49 8.08 13.35 -12.35
N SER A 50 8.07 13.63 -11.04
CA SER A 50 9.13 14.32 -10.32
C SER A 50 9.52 13.53 -9.07
N ALA A 51 10.82 13.38 -8.82
CA ALA A 51 11.25 12.83 -7.54
C ALA A 51 10.93 13.85 -6.43
N PRO A 52 10.37 13.45 -5.28
CA PRO A 52 10.22 14.29 -4.11
C PRO A 52 11.57 14.95 -3.78
N LEU A 53 11.52 16.26 -3.58
CA LEU A 53 12.68 17.04 -3.15
C LEU A 53 13.15 16.55 -1.77
N GLY A 54 14.44 16.21 -1.66
CA GLY A 54 15.07 15.79 -0.40
C GLY A 54 15.47 14.31 -0.35
N PRO A 55 16.13 13.88 0.73
CA PRO A 55 16.62 12.52 0.88
C PRO A 55 15.48 11.53 1.15
N TRP A 56 15.42 10.49 0.32
CA TRP A 56 14.54 9.34 0.54
C TRP A 56 15.17 8.46 1.62
N THR A 57 14.58 8.45 2.81
CA THR A 57 15.10 7.65 3.93
C THR A 57 14.16 6.48 4.18
N PRO A 58 14.44 5.30 3.59
CA PRO A 58 13.67 4.11 3.91
C PRO A 58 13.95 3.70 5.36
N GLU A 59 12.88 3.54 6.14
CA GLU A 59 12.91 3.03 7.50
C GLU A 59 12.54 1.54 7.49
N ASN A 60 13.25 0.73 8.28
CA ASN A 60 12.86 -0.66 8.51
C ASN A 60 12.34 -0.78 9.95
N ASP A 61 11.04 -0.97 10.10
CA ASP A 61 10.39 -1.04 11.41
C ASP A 61 10.30 -2.47 11.98
N SER A 62 11.13 -3.39 11.45
CA SER A 62 11.14 -4.84 11.71
C SER A 62 9.94 -5.64 11.16
N HIS A 63 8.94 -4.96 10.60
CA HIS A 63 7.77 -5.58 9.97
C HIS A 63 7.68 -5.28 8.47
N THR A 64 8.23 -4.15 8.03
CA THR A 64 8.20 -3.69 6.63
C THR A 64 9.30 -2.65 6.37
N GLY A 65 9.57 -2.41 5.08
CA GLY A 65 10.19 -1.16 4.65
C GLY A 65 9.13 -0.06 4.56
N LEU A 66 9.45 1.11 5.08
CA LEU A 66 8.60 2.30 5.08
C LEU A 66 9.34 3.44 4.42
N LEU A 67 8.62 4.24 3.64
CA LEU A 67 9.13 5.51 3.13
C LEU A 67 8.05 6.58 3.34
N GLN A 68 8.38 7.57 4.17
CA GLN A 68 7.53 8.74 4.38
C GLN A 68 7.66 9.69 3.19
N MET A 69 6.52 10.13 2.66
CA MET A 69 6.48 11.13 1.59
C MET A 69 6.39 12.53 2.18
N ASP A 70 6.97 13.49 1.45
CA ASP A 70 6.84 14.90 1.79
C ASP A 70 5.37 15.32 1.72
N THR A 71 4.94 16.08 2.73
CA THR A 71 3.56 16.58 2.83
C THR A 71 3.45 18.04 2.39
N ASP A 72 4.55 18.64 1.91
CA ASP A 72 4.52 19.99 1.34
C ASP A 72 3.48 20.08 0.20
N PRO A 73 2.52 21.02 0.29
CA PRO A 73 1.56 21.32 -0.77
C PRO A 73 2.15 21.59 -2.16
N GLN A 74 3.45 21.88 -2.29
CA GLN A 74 4.13 22.10 -3.57
C GLN A 74 4.81 20.84 -4.13
N ASN A 75 4.96 19.77 -3.34
CA ASN A 75 5.84 18.63 -3.63
C ASN A 75 5.19 17.27 -3.34
N HIS A 76 3.87 17.21 -3.18
CA HIS A 76 3.16 15.97 -2.87
C HIS A 76 2.69 15.25 -4.14
N LEU A 77 2.66 13.92 -4.07
CA LEU A 77 1.98 13.09 -5.04
C LEU A 77 0.47 13.11 -4.78
N GLU A 78 -0.28 13.72 -5.69
CA GLU A 78 -1.74 13.76 -5.67
C GLU A 78 -2.33 12.69 -6.60
N ILE A 79 -3.35 11.99 -6.10
CA ILE A 79 -4.12 11.01 -6.86
C ILE A 79 -5.59 11.43 -6.85
N GLN A 80 -6.14 11.56 -8.05
CA GLN A 80 -7.57 11.72 -8.29
C GLN A 80 -8.05 10.57 -9.18
N GLY A 81 -9.35 10.32 -9.19
CA GLY A 81 -9.88 9.26 -10.04
C GLY A 81 -11.27 8.82 -9.61
N PRO A 82 -11.92 8.05 -10.47
CA PRO A 82 -13.29 7.62 -10.23
C PRO A 82 -13.34 6.53 -9.16
N GLY A 83 -14.40 6.53 -8.36
CA GLY A 83 -14.58 5.57 -7.27
C GLY A 83 -13.79 5.90 -6.00
N LEU A 84 -12.97 6.94 -6.01
CA LEU A 84 -12.39 7.52 -4.79
C LEU A 84 -13.48 8.27 -4.01
N LEU A 85 -13.48 8.14 -2.69
CA LEU A 85 -14.51 8.72 -1.81
C LEU A 85 -14.37 10.25 -1.66
N LEU A 86 -13.23 10.82 -2.06
CA LEU A 86 -12.90 12.23 -1.93
C LEU A 86 -12.33 12.77 -3.25
N PRO A 87 -12.43 14.09 -3.50
CA PRO A 87 -12.02 14.70 -4.78
C PRO A 87 -10.54 14.47 -5.12
N ALA A 88 -9.70 14.36 -4.09
CA ALA A 88 -8.27 14.17 -4.21
C ALA A 88 -7.69 13.50 -2.96
N TYR A 89 -6.60 12.78 -3.16
CA TYR A 89 -5.83 12.09 -2.14
C TYR A 89 -4.36 12.46 -2.28
N PHE A 90 -3.68 12.59 -1.14
CA PHE A 90 -2.23 12.79 -1.10
C PHE A 90 -1.53 11.58 -0.53
N THR A 91 -0.41 11.22 -1.15
CA THR A 91 0.41 10.10 -0.68
C THR A 91 1.17 10.50 0.57
N LEU A 92 1.04 9.69 1.62
CA LEU A 92 1.73 9.91 2.90
C LEU A 92 2.88 8.95 3.11
N LEU A 93 2.69 7.69 2.71
CA LEU A 93 3.60 6.60 3.05
C LEU A 93 3.58 5.55 1.94
N LEU A 94 4.78 5.07 1.59
CA LEU A 94 4.95 3.83 0.85
C LEU A 94 5.32 2.74 1.85
N HIS A 95 4.52 1.68 1.89
CA HIS A 95 4.68 0.55 2.78
C HIS A 95 4.87 -0.71 1.93
N PHE A 96 5.93 -1.48 2.18
CA PHE A 96 6.31 -2.61 1.34
C PHE A 96 6.02 -3.96 2.00
N HIS A 97 5.28 -4.84 1.33
CA HIS A 97 5.15 -6.23 1.76
C HIS A 97 5.95 -7.16 0.85
N CYS A 98 6.80 -7.99 1.45
CA CYS A 98 7.52 -9.07 0.75
C CYS A 98 7.19 -10.44 1.37
N GLY A 99 7.14 -11.47 0.53
CA GLY A 99 7.00 -12.86 0.96
C GLY A 99 8.36 -13.57 1.06
N GLY A 100 8.38 -14.71 1.76
CA GLY A 100 9.52 -15.64 1.69
C GLY A 100 9.58 -16.37 0.34
N LEU A 101 10.78 -16.85 -0.04
CA LEU A 101 11.19 -17.43 -1.34
C LEU A 101 10.32 -18.56 -1.95
N SER A 102 9.26 -19.03 -1.30
CA SER A 102 8.51 -20.23 -1.70
C SER A 102 7.06 -19.99 -2.11
N ALA A 103 6.58 -18.75 -2.16
CA ALA A 103 5.28 -18.46 -2.72
C ALA A 103 5.40 -17.34 -3.75
N TRP A 104 5.06 -17.65 -5.00
CA TRP A 104 4.74 -16.68 -6.05
C TRP A 104 3.65 -15.74 -5.54
N ARG A 105 4.05 -14.69 -4.83
CA ARG A 105 3.17 -13.62 -4.39
C ARG A 105 3.91 -12.32 -4.65
N PRO A 106 3.33 -11.44 -5.48
CA PRO A 106 4.00 -10.24 -5.96
C PRO A 106 4.38 -9.35 -4.78
N TRP A 107 5.46 -8.60 -4.95
CA TRP A 107 5.76 -7.49 -4.05
C TRP A 107 4.53 -6.59 -4.03
N LEU A 108 4.00 -6.23 -2.86
CA LEU A 108 2.91 -5.27 -2.79
C LEU A 108 3.48 -3.95 -2.31
N LEU A 109 3.53 -2.97 -3.21
CA LEU A 109 3.66 -1.58 -2.80
C LEU A 109 2.27 -1.10 -2.39
N THR A 110 2.14 -0.74 -1.12
CA THR A 110 0.93 -0.16 -0.54
C THR A 110 1.18 1.33 -0.35
N GLU A 111 0.57 2.18 -1.16
CA GLU A 111 0.59 3.63 -0.97
C GLU A 111 -0.57 4.01 -0.04
N ILE A 112 -0.25 4.52 1.14
CA ILE A 112 -1.25 5.05 2.07
C ILE A 112 -1.55 6.48 1.67
N LEU A 113 -2.81 6.71 1.35
CA LEU A 113 -3.31 7.98 0.88
C LEU A 113 -4.19 8.64 1.95
N LYS A 114 -4.08 9.95 2.11
CA LYS A 114 -4.99 10.74 2.95
C LYS A 114 -5.80 11.69 2.09
N GLY A 115 -7.12 11.60 2.22
CA GLY A 115 -8.02 12.41 1.42
C GLY A 115 -8.05 13.88 1.85
N LYS A 116 -8.20 14.76 0.86
CA LYS A 116 -8.38 16.20 1.03
C LYS A 116 -9.86 16.50 1.23
N ASP A 117 -10.27 16.84 2.45
CA ASP A 117 -11.62 17.36 2.73
C ASP A 117 -11.56 18.90 2.79
N PRO A 118 -12.19 19.63 1.86
CA PRO A 118 -12.21 21.08 1.89
C PRO A 118 -13.15 21.69 2.95
N ALA A 119 -13.99 20.89 3.64
CA ALA A 119 -15.07 21.40 4.49
C ALA A 119 -15.01 20.99 5.97
N CYS A 120 -14.13 20.07 6.40
CA CYS A 120 -14.15 19.58 7.79
C CYS A 120 -12.76 19.27 8.37
N SER A 121 -12.55 19.68 9.63
CA SER A 121 -11.40 19.33 10.50
C SER A 121 -11.46 17.88 11.04
N HIS A 122 -12.18 16.98 10.38
CA HIS A 122 -12.19 15.55 10.70
C HIS A 122 -11.08 14.83 9.93
N PRO A 123 -10.53 13.71 10.43
CA PRO A 123 -9.58 12.93 9.66
C PRO A 123 -10.28 12.44 8.39
N GLY A 124 -9.94 13.06 7.25
CA GLY A 124 -10.45 12.66 5.93
C GLY A 124 -10.23 11.17 5.70
N GLY A 125 -11.10 10.56 4.89
CA GLY A 125 -11.01 9.14 4.55
C GLY A 125 -9.61 8.75 4.08
N MET A 126 -9.11 7.61 4.57
CA MET A 126 -7.86 7.03 4.08
C MET A 126 -8.13 6.20 2.83
N GLY A 127 -7.23 6.29 1.86
CA GLY A 127 -7.21 5.45 0.66
C GLY A 127 -5.95 4.60 0.66
N VAL A 128 -5.97 3.51 -0.10
CA VAL A 128 -4.80 2.67 -0.33
C VAL A 128 -4.74 2.31 -1.80
N LEU A 129 -3.61 2.61 -2.46
CA LEU A 129 -3.29 2.07 -3.77
C LEU A 129 -2.33 0.89 -3.60
N ALA A 130 -2.67 -0.26 -4.20
CA ALA A 130 -1.92 -1.49 -4.05
C ALA A 130 -1.34 -1.89 -5.41
N VAL A 131 -0.01 -1.83 -5.56
CA VAL A 131 0.70 -2.09 -6.81
C VAL A 131 1.48 -3.41 -6.68
N PRO A 132 1.10 -4.48 -7.41
CA PRO A 132 1.87 -5.70 -7.46
C PRO A 132 3.13 -5.50 -8.31
N LEU A 133 4.31 -5.93 -7.82
CA LEU A 133 5.52 -6.04 -8.63
C LEU A 133 5.79 -7.49 -8.99
N GLU A 134 6.19 -7.69 -10.24
CA GLU A 134 6.67 -8.96 -10.75
C GLU A 134 8.20 -8.96 -10.79
N ALA A 135 8.82 -10.09 -10.49
CA ALA A 135 10.27 -10.22 -10.61
C ALA A 135 10.66 -10.25 -12.09
N ASP A 136 11.67 -9.46 -12.47
CA ASP A 136 12.30 -9.59 -13.78
C ASP A 136 13.09 -10.92 -13.83
N PRO A 137 12.72 -11.87 -14.72
CA PRO A 137 13.42 -13.14 -14.85
C PRO A 137 14.92 -12.97 -15.16
N ALA A 138 15.32 -11.86 -15.80
CA ALA A 138 16.71 -11.58 -16.15
C ALA A 138 17.59 -11.24 -14.94
N LEU A 139 16.98 -10.87 -13.80
CA LEU A 139 17.66 -10.49 -12.56
C LEU A 139 17.62 -11.59 -11.49
N ILE A 140 16.99 -12.73 -11.78
CA ILE A 140 16.98 -13.89 -10.89
C ILE A 140 18.32 -14.61 -11.05
N PRO A 141 19.13 -14.75 -9.98
CA PRO A 141 20.37 -15.51 -10.06
C PRO A 141 20.05 -16.93 -10.52
N THR A 142 20.51 -17.32 -11.71
CA THR A 142 20.48 -18.71 -12.12
C THR A 142 21.29 -19.48 -11.10
N GLN A 143 20.66 -20.37 -10.33
CA GLN A 143 21.42 -21.31 -9.52
C GLN A 143 22.27 -22.12 -10.50
N GLY A 144 23.56 -21.79 -10.57
CA GLY A 144 24.54 -22.58 -11.30
C GLY A 144 24.50 -24.02 -10.79
N PRO A 145 24.91 -24.99 -11.62
CA PRO A 145 24.88 -26.40 -11.22
C PRO A 145 25.62 -26.56 -9.88
N LYS A 146 24.94 -27.18 -8.90
CA LYS A 146 25.59 -27.62 -7.67
C LYS A 146 26.70 -28.61 -8.07
N ALA A 147 27.95 -28.27 -7.76
CA ALA A 147 29.09 -29.17 -7.82
C ALA A 147 28.99 -30.24 -6.72
#